data_AF-A0A258L4H2-F1
#
_entry.id   AF-A0A258L4H2-F1
#
_cell.length_a   1.000
_cell.length_b   1.000
_cell.length_c   1.000
_cell.angle_alpha   90.00
_cell.angle_beta   90.00
_cell.angle_gamma   90.00
#
_symmetry.space_group_name_H-M   'P 1'
#
loop_
_entity.id
_entity.type
_entity.pdbx_description
1 polymer ?
#
loop_
_entity_poly.entity_id
_entity_poly.type
_entity_poly.pdbx_seq_one_letter_code
_entity_poly.pdbx_strand_id
1 'polypeptide(L)'
;MAFSGAPVKAQVRVNINLGAQPEWGPTGYNHVDYYYLPDIETYYYVPKRQFIYLENGRWLFMSALPSRYRGYDLNNGYKVVINSPRPYQYFTSHKVKYAKYKGYNGKQSIIRNSNGSRYSKGNSGKSHSNGKNGHSGGKGKH
;
A
#
# COMPACT_ATOMS: atom_id res chain seq x y z
N MET A 1 -50.93 25.79 5.66
CA MET A 1 -50.37 24.87 4.64
C MET A 1 -49.27 24.06 5.30
N ALA A 2 -49.42 22.74 5.41
CA ALA A 2 -48.47 21.86 6.07
C ALA A 2 -47.43 21.34 5.06
N PHE A 3 -46.14 21.49 5.36
CA PHE A 3 -45.06 20.93 4.54
C PHE A 3 -44.77 19.50 5.01
N SER A 4 -45.12 18.52 4.18
CA SER A 4 -44.75 17.12 4.38
C SER A 4 -43.28 16.92 4.02
N GLY A 5 -42.42 16.68 5.02
CA GLY A 5 -41.01 16.35 4.79
C GLY A 5 -40.87 14.97 4.14
N ALA A 6 -40.28 14.92 2.94
CA ALA A 6 -39.97 13.66 2.28
C ALA A 6 -38.85 12.91 3.03
N PRO A 7 -38.94 11.58 3.21
CA PRO A 7 -37.87 10.82 3.84
C PRO A 7 -36.63 10.82 2.93
N VAL A 8 -35.54 11.41 3.43
CA VAL A 8 -34.23 11.35 2.78
C VAL A 8 -33.67 9.93 2.89
N LYS A 9 -33.63 9.20 1.77
CA LYS A 9 -32.89 7.93 1.69
C LYS A 9 -31.40 8.23 1.50
N ALA A 10 -30.64 8.18 2.59
CA ALA A 10 -29.18 8.16 2.51
C ALA A 10 -28.73 6.83 1.88
N GLN A 11 -28.17 6.89 0.67
CA GLN A 11 -27.52 5.72 0.06
C GLN A 11 -26.11 5.59 0.63
N VAL A 12 -25.85 4.56 1.44
CA VAL A 12 -24.50 4.21 1.85
C VAL A 12 -23.80 3.55 0.66
N ARG A 13 -22.87 4.28 0.02
CA ARG A 13 -22.00 3.73 -1.04
C ARG A 13 -20.70 3.24 -0.41
N VAL A 14 -20.46 1.93 -0.47
CA VAL A 14 -19.19 1.33 -0.06
C VAL A 14 -18.36 1.08 -1.30
N ASN A 15 -17.30 1.87 -1.51
CA ASN A 15 -16.35 1.66 -2.59
C ASN A 15 -15.32 0.62 -2.14
N ILE A 16 -15.23 -0.51 -2.84
CA ILE A 16 -14.27 -1.60 -2.55
C ILE A 16 -13.37 -1.77 -3.78
N ASN A 17 -12.04 -1.81 -3.60
CA ASN A 17 -11.09 -2.04 -4.71
C ASN A 17 -9.96 -3.04 -4.37
N LEU A 18 -10.27 -4.06 -3.57
CA LEU A 18 -9.33 -5.11 -3.13
C LEU A 18 -8.48 -5.69 -4.28
N GLY A 19 -9.07 -5.97 -5.44
CA GLY A 19 -8.37 -6.55 -6.59
C GLY A 19 -7.50 -5.59 -7.41
N ALA A 20 -7.64 -4.27 -7.20
CA ALA A 20 -6.86 -3.25 -7.90
C ALA A 20 -5.53 -2.94 -7.20
N GLN A 21 -5.46 -3.19 -5.89
CA GLN A 21 -4.27 -2.96 -5.09
C GLN A 21 -3.13 -3.89 -5.55
N PRO A 22 -1.92 -3.36 -5.79
CA PRO A 22 -0.76 -4.18 -6.10
C PRO A 22 -0.36 -5.05 -4.90
N GLU A 23 0.26 -6.19 -5.14
CA GLU A 23 0.66 -7.12 -4.06
C GLU A 23 1.67 -6.52 -3.08
N TRP A 24 2.46 -5.56 -3.54
CA TRP A 24 3.36 -4.81 -2.67
C TRP A 24 2.63 -3.80 -1.77
N GLY A 25 1.35 -3.52 -1.99
CA GLY A 25 0.54 -2.61 -1.16
C GLY A 25 0.37 -3.11 0.28
N PRO A 26 0.10 -2.21 1.25
CA PRO A 26 -0.09 -2.59 2.65
C PRO A 26 -1.41 -3.35 2.86
N THR A 27 -1.40 -4.29 3.80
CA THR A 27 -2.60 -5.02 4.23
C THR A 27 -3.53 -4.15 5.06
N GLY A 28 -4.82 -4.52 5.14
CA GLY A 28 -5.78 -3.95 6.10
C GLY A 28 -6.68 -2.86 5.52
N TYR A 29 -6.64 -2.66 4.21
CA TYR A 29 -7.45 -1.65 3.50
C TYR A 29 -8.35 -2.30 2.45
N ASN A 30 -9.66 -2.08 2.57
CA ASN A 30 -10.64 -2.55 1.58
C ASN A 30 -10.73 -1.61 0.36
N HIS A 31 -10.24 -0.38 0.52
CA HIS A 31 -10.23 0.65 -0.50
C HIS A 31 -8.99 1.54 -0.38
N VAL A 32 -8.31 1.77 -1.50
CA VAL A 32 -7.19 2.69 -1.60
C VAL A 32 -7.23 3.48 -2.91
N ASP A 33 -7.17 4.81 -2.84
CA ASP A 33 -6.95 5.66 -4.01
C ASP A 33 -5.46 5.84 -4.30
N TYR A 34 -4.68 6.22 -3.29
CA TYR A 34 -3.25 6.52 -3.43
C TYR A 34 -2.42 5.86 -2.34
N TYR A 35 -1.21 5.44 -2.73
CA TYR A 35 -0.11 5.27 -1.78
C TYR A 35 0.84 6.47 -1.89
N TYR A 36 1.22 7.05 -0.76
CA TYR A 36 2.36 7.96 -0.68
C TYR A 36 3.58 7.19 -0.15
N LEU A 37 4.71 7.31 -0.86
CA LEU A 37 5.98 6.64 -0.62
C LEU A 37 6.95 7.69 -0.05
N PRO A 38 7.15 7.76 1.28
CA PRO A 38 7.91 8.84 1.89
C PRO A 38 9.39 8.86 1.46
N ASP A 39 10.03 7.69 1.31
CA ASP A 39 11.46 7.59 0.98
C ASP A 39 11.81 8.28 -0.35
N ILE A 40 10.92 8.16 -1.32
CA ILE A 40 11.11 8.69 -2.68
C ILE A 40 10.11 9.82 -3.00
N GLU A 41 9.41 10.31 -1.98
CA GLU A 41 8.49 11.45 -2.06
C GLU A 41 7.49 11.37 -3.23
N THR A 42 7.01 10.16 -3.52
CA THR A 42 6.22 9.82 -4.72
C THR A 42 4.85 9.29 -4.34
N TYR A 43 3.83 9.57 -5.15
CA TYR A 43 2.52 8.96 -5.03
C TYR A 43 2.37 7.83 -6.06
N TYR A 44 1.58 6.81 -5.72
CA TYR A 44 1.13 5.79 -6.64
C TYR A 44 -0.40 5.76 -6.63
N TYR A 45 -1.01 6.09 -7.76
CA TYR A 45 -2.45 6.04 -7.95
C TYR A 45 -2.89 4.62 -8.28
N VAL A 46 -3.59 3.99 -7.34
CA VAL A 46 -3.95 2.56 -7.40
C VAL A 46 -4.89 2.24 -8.57
N PRO A 47 -6.00 2.97 -8.80
CA PRO A 47 -6.95 2.64 -9.87
C PRO A 47 -6.34 2.57 -11.27
N LYS A 48 -5.35 3.43 -11.58
CA LYS A 48 -4.68 3.45 -12.90
C LYS A 48 -3.25 2.92 -12.89
N ARG A 49 -2.77 2.41 -11.75
CA ARG A 49 -1.41 1.86 -11.58
C ARG A 49 -0.30 2.81 -12.03
N GLN A 50 -0.36 4.05 -11.58
CA GLN A 50 0.48 5.12 -12.11
C GLN A 50 1.21 5.88 -11.00
N PHE A 51 2.50 6.10 -11.17
CA PHE A 51 3.32 6.95 -10.32
C PHE A 51 3.07 8.43 -10.61
N ILE A 52 3.11 9.23 -9.55
CA ILE A 52 2.99 10.69 -9.61
C ILE A 52 4.10 11.29 -8.76
N TYR A 53 5.03 11.99 -9.39
CA TYR A 53 6.20 12.55 -8.74
C TYR A 53 6.53 13.93 -9.30
N LEU A 54 7.24 14.72 -8.49
CA LEU A 54 7.67 16.06 -8.87
C LEU A 54 9.05 15.99 -9.54
N GLU A 55 9.13 16.56 -10.74
CA GLU A 55 10.37 16.70 -11.50
C GLU A 55 10.42 18.09 -12.13
N ASN A 56 11.50 18.84 -11.89
CA ASN A 56 11.67 20.21 -12.40
C ASN A 56 10.45 21.13 -12.13
N GLY A 57 9.86 21.02 -10.93
CA GLY A 57 8.69 21.79 -10.52
C GLY A 57 7.36 21.37 -11.16
N ARG A 58 7.33 20.28 -11.93
CA ARG A 58 6.13 19.77 -12.59
C ARG A 58 5.74 18.38 -12.08
N TRP A 59 4.44 18.16 -11.93
CA TRP A 59 3.89 16.85 -11.61
C TRP A 59 3.86 15.97 -12.85
N LEU A 60 4.60 14.87 -12.83
CA LEU A 60 4.59 13.87 -13.89
C LEU A 60 3.75 12.67 -13.47
N PHE A 61 3.13 12.04 -14.46
CA PHE A 61 2.16 10.97 -14.31
C PHE A 61 2.62 9.80 -15.19
N MET A 62 3.32 8.83 -14.60
CA MET A 62 4.09 7.83 -15.36
C MET A 62 3.81 6.41 -14.87
N SER A 63 3.93 5.43 -15.77
CA SER A 63 3.78 4.00 -15.41
C SER A 63 4.97 3.44 -14.62
N ALA A 64 6.10 4.15 -14.61
CA ALA A 64 7.33 3.74 -13.94
C ALA A 64 7.90 4.89 -13.09
N LEU A 65 8.75 4.53 -12.13
CA LEU A 65 9.54 5.47 -11.36
C LEU A 65 10.60 6.17 -12.23
N PRO A 66 11.02 7.39 -11.87
CA PRO A 66 12.11 8.07 -12.58
C PRO A 66 13.42 7.29 -12.41
N SER A 67 14.37 7.48 -13.32
CA SER A 67 15.63 6.72 -13.35
C SER A 67 16.36 6.70 -12.00
N ARG A 68 16.38 7.85 -11.30
CA ARG A 68 16.98 8.01 -9.96
C ARG A 68 16.41 7.07 -8.88
N TYR A 69 15.20 6.54 -9.07
CA TYR A 69 14.52 5.64 -8.14
C TYR A 69 14.21 4.27 -8.74
N ARG A 70 14.83 3.90 -9.87
CA ARG A 70 14.64 2.58 -10.50
C ARG A 70 14.97 1.41 -9.58
N GLY A 71 15.90 1.59 -8.65
CA GLY A 71 16.30 0.58 -7.66
C GLY A 71 15.46 0.55 -6.39
N TYR A 72 14.42 1.37 -6.27
CA TYR A 72 13.59 1.40 -5.07
C TYR A 72 12.76 0.12 -4.93
N ASP A 73 12.91 -0.57 -3.81
CA ASP A 73 12.14 -1.79 -3.54
C ASP A 73 10.74 -1.47 -2.99
N LEU A 74 9.76 -1.50 -3.88
CA LEU A 74 8.35 -1.31 -3.55
C LEU A 74 7.81 -2.36 -2.57
N ASN A 75 8.43 -3.54 -2.42
CA ASN A 75 7.96 -4.55 -1.48
C ASN A 75 8.31 -4.17 -0.04
N ASN A 76 9.44 -3.50 0.16
CA ASN A 76 9.99 -3.24 1.48
C ASN A 76 9.70 -1.82 1.99
N GLY A 77 9.61 -0.85 1.08
CA GLY A 77 9.38 0.56 1.42
C GLY A 77 8.06 0.81 2.15
N TYR A 78 8.03 1.74 3.09
CA TYR A 78 6.80 2.10 3.80
C TYR A 78 5.84 2.88 2.89
N LYS A 79 4.54 2.60 2.98
CA LYS A 79 3.50 3.29 2.20
C LYS A 79 2.40 3.81 3.10
N VAL A 80 2.04 5.07 2.88
CA VAL A 80 0.90 5.72 3.53
C VAL A 80 -0.29 5.65 2.60
N VAL A 81 -1.42 5.13 3.08
CA VAL A 81 -2.69 5.15 2.34
C VAL A 81 -3.31 6.54 2.42
N ILE A 82 -3.68 7.11 1.27
CA ILE A 82 -4.35 8.40 1.16
C ILE A 82 -5.58 8.27 0.25
N ASN A 83 -6.77 8.48 0.83
CA ASN A 83 -8.06 8.46 0.15
C ASN A 83 -8.62 9.88 0.10
N SER A 84 -7.99 10.72 -0.74
CA SER A 84 -8.38 12.11 -0.95
C SER A 84 -8.14 12.48 -2.42
N PRO A 85 -8.97 13.35 -3.01
CA PRO A 85 -8.75 13.83 -4.38
C PRO A 85 -7.40 14.54 -4.53
N ARG A 86 -6.66 14.18 -5.58
CA ARG A 86 -5.42 14.87 -6.01
C ARG A 86 -4.42 15.17 -4.87
N PRO A 87 -3.98 14.16 -4.09
CA PRO A 87 -3.20 14.38 -2.87
C PRO A 87 -1.80 14.92 -3.11
N TYR A 88 -1.31 14.87 -4.36
CA TYR A 88 -0.07 15.51 -4.79
C TYR A 88 -0.13 17.04 -4.72
N GLN A 89 -1.32 17.65 -4.72
CA GLN A 89 -1.45 19.10 -4.50
C GLN A 89 -1.08 19.52 -3.08
N TYR A 90 -1.15 18.59 -2.11
CA TYR A 90 -0.79 18.80 -0.71
C TYR A 90 0.61 18.28 -0.36
N PHE A 91 1.47 18.13 -1.37
CA PHE A 91 2.80 17.54 -1.24
C PHE A 91 3.64 18.10 -0.11
N THR A 92 3.73 19.43 0.01
CA THR A 92 4.55 20.09 1.05
C THR A 92 4.11 19.66 2.46
N SER A 93 2.80 19.54 2.68
CA SER A 93 2.25 19.07 3.96
C SER A 93 2.53 17.58 4.19
N HIS A 94 2.26 16.73 3.19
CA HIS A 94 2.49 15.29 3.29
C HIS A 94 3.97 14.94 3.51
N LYS A 95 4.87 15.64 2.83
CA LYS A 95 6.32 15.48 2.98
C LYS A 95 6.75 15.66 4.44
N VAL A 96 6.26 16.71 5.10
CA VAL A 96 6.57 16.96 6.52
C VAL A 96 5.85 15.95 7.42
N LYS A 97 4.54 15.78 7.23
CA LYS A 97 3.69 14.92 8.06
C LYS A 97 4.16 13.47 8.11
N TYR A 98 4.66 12.96 6.98
CA TYR A 98 5.05 11.56 6.82
C TYR A 98 6.57 11.36 6.81
N ALA A 99 7.37 12.40 7.05
CA ALA A 99 8.83 12.32 7.11
C ALA A 99 9.32 11.25 8.11
N LYS A 100 8.60 11.07 9.22
CA LYS A 100 8.90 10.06 10.25
C LYS A 100 8.89 8.61 9.75
N TYR A 101 8.29 8.34 8.59
CA TYR A 101 8.23 7.01 8.00
C TYR A 101 9.34 6.77 6.97
N LYS A 102 10.21 7.75 6.72
CA LYS A 102 11.41 7.51 5.89
C LYS A 102 12.31 6.48 6.58
N GLY A 103 12.78 5.49 5.83
CA GLY A 103 13.60 4.39 6.33
C GLY A 103 12.84 3.33 7.13
N TYR A 104 11.49 3.36 7.16
CA TYR A 104 10.67 2.34 7.83
C TYR A 104 10.55 1.03 7.01
N ASN A 105 11.60 0.69 6.29
CA ASN A 105 11.63 -0.47 5.41
C ASN A 105 11.38 -1.75 6.22
N GLY A 106 10.48 -2.61 5.74
CA GLY A 106 10.19 -3.92 6.34
C GLY A 106 9.31 -3.87 7.59
N LYS A 107 8.88 -2.68 8.02
CA LYS A 107 8.02 -2.50 9.20
C LYS A 107 6.52 -2.55 8.89
N GLN A 108 6.15 -2.82 7.64
CA GLN A 108 4.77 -2.85 7.19
C GLN A 108 4.46 -4.15 6.44
N SER A 109 3.42 -4.85 6.89
CA SER A 109 2.92 -6.04 6.21
C SER A 109 2.29 -5.68 4.87
N ILE A 110 2.66 -6.43 3.83
CA ILE A 110 2.16 -6.25 2.46
C ILE A 110 1.22 -7.38 2.06
N ILE A 111 0.36 -7.10 1.08
CA ILE A 111 -0.66 -8.04 0.58
C ILE A 111 -0.02 -9.35 0.13
N ARG A 112 1.13 -9.31 -0.57
CA ARG A 112 1.86 -10.49 -1.06
C ARG A 112 2.17 -11.51 0.02
N ASN A 113 2.55 -11.02 1.21
CA ASN A 113 2.98 -11.86 2.32
C ASN A 113 1.80 -12.18 3.27
N SER A 114 0.60 -11.72 2.93
CA SER A 114 -0.58 -11.92 3.76
C SER A 114 -1.25 -13.24 3.39
N ASN A 115 -1.38 -14.15 4.35
CA ASN A 115 -2.14 -15.40 4.20
C ASN A 115 -3.67 -15.16 4.28
N GLY A 116 -4.11 -13.91 4.07
CA GLY A 116 -5.50 -13.50 4.28
C GLY A 116 -6.38 -13.80 3.06
N SER A 117 -7.43 -14.58 3.27
CA SER A 117 -8.49 -14.90 2.28
C SER A 117 -9.02 -13.66 1.52
N ARG A 118 -9.03 -12.48 2.17
CA ARG A 118 -9.55 -11.21 1.61
C ARG A 118 -8.78 -10.66 0.41
N TYR A 119 -7.55 -11.10 0.17
CA TYR A 119 -6.73 -10.67 -0.97
C TYR A 119 -6.31 -11.83 -1.89
N SER A 120 -6.77 -13.06 -1.61
CA SER A 120 -6.45 -14.22 -2.44
C SER A 120 -7.14 -14.12 -3.80
N LYS A 121 -6.37 -13.74 -4.82
CA LYS A 121 -6.65 -14.19 -6.20
C LYS A 121 -6.46 -15.70 -6.19
N GLY A 122 -7.52 -16.44 -6.57
CA GLY A 122 -7.49 -17.88 -6.64
C GLY A 122 -6.26 -18.40 -7.37
N ASN A 123 -5.33 -18.96 -6.61
CA ASN A 123 -4.33 -19.89 -7.11
C ASN A 123 -4.05 -20.89 -5.98
N SER A 124 -4.72 -22.04 -6.08
CA SER A 124 -4.40 -23.25 -5.33
C SER A 124 -2.97 -23.65 -5.65
N GLY A 125 -2.02 -23.31 -4.78
CA GLY A 125 -0.60 -23.56 -5.01
C GLY A 125 0.20 -23.72 -3.73
N LYS A 126 0.12 -24.92 -3.15
CA LYS A 126 1.09 -25.56 -2.23
C LYS A 126 1.64 -24.70 -1.08
N SER A 127 1.03 -24.90 0.08
CA SER A 127 1.64 -24.69 1.39
C SER A 127 2.90 -25.57 1.51
N HIS A 128 4.08 -24.95 1.56
CA HIS A 128 5.26 -25.59 2.14
C HIS A 128 5.39 -25.12 3.59
N SER A 129 4.77 -25.90 4.49
CA SER A 129 5.18 -25.96 5.89
C SER A 129 6.65 -26.37 5.91
N ASN A 130 7.53 -25.48 6.36
CA ASN A 130 8.86 -25.87 6.79
C ASN A 130 8.90 -25.88 8.32
N GLY A 131 8.27 -26.90 8.89
CA GLY A 131 8.49 -27.31 10.26
C GLY A 131 9.34 -28.56 10.30
N LYS A 132 10.61 -28.44 10.70
CA LYS A 132 11.40 -29.47 11.38
C LYS A 132 12.40 -28.74 12.29
N ASN A 133 12.17 -28.69 13.60
CA ASN A 133 12.62 -29.67 14.61
C ASN A 133 14.07 -30.13 14.44
N GLY A 134 14.94 -29.67 15.34
CA GLY A 134 16.25 -30.26 15.64
C GLY A 134 16.38 -30.41 17.15
N HIS A 135 16.28 -31.65 17.63
CA HIS A 135 16.36 -32.08 19.03
C HIS A 135 17.82 -32.41 19.40
N SER A 136 18.18 -32.16 20.66
CA SER A 136 19.13 -32.88 21.53
C SER A 136 20.48 -33.42 21.01
N GLY A 137 21.55 -33.04 21.71
CA GLY A 137 22.53 -33.99 22.27
C GLY A 137 23.91 -34.06 21.61
N GLY A 138 24.97 -33.91 22.41
CA GLY A 138 26.34 -34.19 21.95
C GLY A 138 27.46 -33.78 22.92
N LYS A 139 27.68 -34.57 23.97
CA LYS A 139 28.83 -34.52 24.88
C LYS A 139 30.07 -35.07 24.15
N GLY A 140 31.20 -34.36 24.17
CA GLY A 140 32.46 -34.82 23.57
C GLY A 140 33.67 -34.16 24.22
N LYS A 141 34.51 -34.98 24.85
CA LYS A 141 35.79 -34.63 25.50
C LYS A 141 36.87 -34.45 24.43
N HIS A 142 37.81 -33.53 24.66
CA HIS A 142 39.27 -33.77 24.70
C HIS A 142 39.92 -32.57 25.38
#